data_AF-A0A2S6HQK2-F1
#
_entry.id   AF-A0A2S6HQK2-F1
#
_cell.length_a   1.000
_cell.length_b   1.000
_cell.length_c   1.000
_cell.angle_alpha   90.00
_cell.angle_beta   90.00
_cell.angle_gamma   90.00
#
_symmetry.space_group_name_H-M   'P 1'
#
loop_
_entity.id
_entity.type
_entity.pdbx_description
1 polymer ?
#
loop_
_entity_poly.entity_id
_entity_poly.type
_entity_poly.pdbx_seq_one_letter_code
_entity_poly.pdbx_strand_id
1 'polypeptide(L)'
;MIWLHIRVNPAGSATAVQTVAEGTHARIIKGGKYVSKLMITSEEVAKIMEVSKRTGQDVIRQLNEELKSKGFIVKAGRAPRKYFFERTGLEPEEVSHAEVL
;
A
#
# COMPACT_ATOMS: atom_id res chain seq x y z
N MET A 1 3.61 -17.43 12.94
CA MET A 1 3.55 -18.69 12.15
C MET A 1 2.86 -18.42 10.81
N ILE A 2 3.32 -18.98 9.68
CA ILE A 2 2.69 -18.81 8.36
C ILE A 2 1.72 -19.99 8.15
N TRP A 3 0.42 -19.72 7.97
CA TRP A 3 -0.54 -20.76 7.57
C TRP A 3 -0.90 -20.60 6.08
N LEU A 4 -0.72 -21.67 5.31
CA LEU A 4 -1.07 -21.72 3.88
C LEU A 4 -2.47 -22.32 3.74
N HIS A 5 -3.43 -21.53 3.23
CA HIS A 5 -4.75 -22.03 2.88
C HIS A 5 -4.96 -21.92 1.37
N ILE A 6 -5.48 -22.97 0.76
CA ILE A 6 -5.86 -22.99 -0.65
C ILE A 6 -7.33 -22.56 -0.72
N ARG A 7 -7.63 -21.48 -1.46
CA ARG A 7 -9.01 -21.13 -1.82
C ARG A 7 -9.24 -21.39 -3.30
N VAL A 8 -10.39 -21.97 -3.62
CA VAL A 8 -10.81 -22.21 -5.01
C VAL A 8 -11.80 -21.11 -5.41
N ASN A 9 -11.51 -20.41 -6.50
CA ASN A 9 -12.41 -19.38 -7.04
C ASN A 9 -13.56 -20.00 -7.85
N PRO A 10 -14.66 -19.27 -8.12
CA PRO A 10 -15.82 -19.77 -8.88
C PRO A 10 -15.50 -20.22 -10.32
N ALA A 11 -14.33 -19.86 -10.86
CA ALA A 11 -13.79 -20.38 -12.12
C ALA A 11 -13.05 -21.73 -11.99
N GLY A 12 -13.07 -22.37 -10.80
CA GLY A 12 -12.39 -23.63 -10.51
C GLY A 12 -10.87 -23.51 -10.28
N SER A 13 -10.30 -22.31 -10.39
CA SER A 13 -8.87 -22.09 -10.17
C SER A 13 -8.53 -21.95 -8.69
N ALA A 14 -7.65 -22.82 -8.18
CA ALA A 14 -7.11 -22.72 -6.83
C ALA A 14 -6.05 -21.61 -6.74
N THR A 15 -6.26 -20.65 -5.83
CA THR A 15 -5.27 -19.62 -5.49
C THR A 15 -4.77 -19.86 -4.06
N ALA A 16 -3.45 -19.94 -3.91
CA ALA A 16 -2.81 -20.04 -2.61
C ALA A 16 -2.77 -18.66 -1.95
N VAL A 17 -3.41 -18.52 -0.78
CA VAL A 17 -3.38 -17.28 0.02
C VAL A 17 -2.63 -17.56 1.32
N GLN A 18 -1.52 -16.85 1.54
CA GLN A 18 -0.77 -16.93 2.79
C GLN A 18 -1.23 -15.82 3.74
N THR A 19 -1.66 -16.18 4.93
CA THR A 19 -1.94 -15.22 6.00
C THR A 19 -0.91 -15.44 7.09
N VAL A 20 -0.12 -14.42 7.36
CA VAL A 20 0.68 -14.35 8.58
C VAL A 20 -0.13 -13.58 9.61
N ALA A 21 -0.01 -13.95 10.89
CA ALA A 21 -0.50 -13.21 12.05
C ALA A 21 0.70 -12.79 12.93
N GLU A 22 0.48 -11.75 13.74
CA GLU A 22 1.37 -11.14 14.77
C GLU A 22 2.19 -9.91 14.34
N GLY A 23 2.00 -8.81 15.08
CA GLY A 23 2.82 -7.58 15.05
C GLY A 23 2.31 -6.46 14.13
N THR A 24 1.49 -5.56 14.69
CA THR A 24 1.14 -4.19 14.25
C THR A 24 1.02 -3.93 12.72
N HIS A 25 -0.23 -3.95 12.25
CA HIS A 25 -0.76 -3.52 10.94
C HIS A 25 -1.00 -4.64 9.90
N ALA A 26 -2.28 -4.93 9.69
CA ALA A 26 -2.81 -6.00 8.82
C ALA A 26 -2.43 -5.87 7.33
N ARG A 27 -2.44 -7.03 6.68
CA ARG A 27 -1.86 -7.40 5.39
C ARG A 27 -2.91 -7.42 4.27
N ILE A 28 -2.55 -6.90 3.09
CA ILE A 28 -3.15 -7.29 1.80
C ILE A 28 -2.01 -7.79 0.92
N ILE A 29 -2.04 -9.06 0.52
CA ILE A 29 -1.07 -9.67 -0.40
C ILE A 29 -1.69 -9.70 -1.80
N LYS A 30 -1.39 -8.71 -2.65
CA LYS A 30 -1.62 -8.81 -4.10
C LYS A 30 -0.28 -9.12 -4.76
N GLY A 31 -0.06 -10.39 -5.12
CA GLY A 31 1.14 -10.83 -5.86
C GLY A 31 2.45 -10.93 -5.05
N GLY A 32 2.38 -11.15 -3.73
CA GLY A 32 3.57 -11.44 -2.91
C GLY A 32 4.29 -10.24 -2.29
N LYS A 33 3.81 -8.99 -2.48
CA LYS A 33 4.33 -7.79 -1.81
C LYS A 33 3.35 -7.24 -0.77
N TYR A 34 3.88 -6.89 0.41
CA TYR A 34 3.14 -6.27 1.51
C TYR A 34 2.79 -4.81 1.18
N VAL A 35 1.49 -4.50 1.11
CA VAL A 35 0.96 -3.13 0.99
C VAL A 35 0.65 -2.61 2.39
N SER A 36 1.33 -1.57 2.85
CA SER A 36 1.03 -0.99 4.18
C SER A 36 -0.20 -0.08 4.13
N LYS A 37 -1.14 -0.26 5.06
CA LYS A 37 -2.34 0.58 5.16
C LYS A 37 -2.01 2.05 5.51
N LEU A 38 -0.97 2.28 6.30
CA LEU A 38 -0.65 3.62 6.82
C LEU A 38 0.39 4.39 5.99
N MET A 39 1.34 3.66 5.40
CA MET A 39 2.42 4.26 4.62
C MET A 39 2.27 3.91 3.15
N ILE A 40 2.80 4.77 2.29
CA ILE A 40 2.92 4.53 0.86
C ILE A 40 4.40 4.58 0.45
N THR A 41 4.80 3.66 -0.43
CA THR A 41 6.15 3.53 -1.00
C THR A 41 6.22 4.15 -2.39
N SER A 42 7.44 4.41 -2.87
CA SER A 42 7.63 4.98 -4.21
C SER A 42 7.10 4.06 -5.31
N GLU A 43 7.13 2.74 -5.10
CA GLU A 43 6.58 1.76 -6.02
C GLU A 43 5.04 1.81 -6.07
N GLU A 44 4.38 2.04 -4.93
CA GLU A 44 2.93 2.21 -4.88
C GLU A 44 2.50 3.55 -5.47
N VAL A 45 3.22 4.64 -5.16
CA VAL A 45 3.00 5.96 -5.78
C VAL A 45 3.15 5.87 -7.30
N ALA A 46 4.22 5.24 -7.78
CA ALA A 46 4.47 5.07 -9.20
C ALA A 46 3.34 4.32 -9.91
N LYS A 47 2.80 3.28 -9.28
CA LYS A 47 1.65 2.54 -9.81
C LYS A 47 0.36 3.36 -9.80
N ILE A 48 0.06 4.04 -8.70
CA ILE A 48 -1.18 4.82 -8.55
C ILE A 48 -1.19 6.02 -9.50
N MET A 49 -0.05 6.68 -9.68
CA MET A 49 0.07 7.85 -10.56
C MET A 49 0.46 7.50 -11.99
N GLU A 50 0.64 6.21 -12.31
CA GLU A 50 1.09 5.72 -13.63
C GLU A 50 2.39 6.38 -14.12
N VAL A 51 3.34 6.57 -13.20
CA VAL A 51 4.64 7.20 -13.49
C VAL A 51 5.82 6.24 -13.26
N SER A 52 7.02 6.68 -13.64
CA SER A 52 8.25 5.93 -13.35
C SER A 52 8.50 5.81 -11.83
N LYS A 53 9.23 4.78 -11.41
CA LYS A 53 9.67 4.62 -10.01
C LYS A 53 10.46 5.83 -9.49
N ARG A 54 11.26 6.47 -10.36
CA ARG A 54 12.01 7.68 -10.02
C ARG A 54 11.07 8.84 -9.72
N THR A 55 10.09 9.06 -10.59
CA THR A 55 9.06 10.09 -10.39
C THR A 55 8.26 9.84 -9.11
N GLY A 56 7.88 8.59 -8.82
CA GLY A 56 7.21 8.25 -7.55
C GLY A 56 8.07 8.52 -6.31
N GLN A 57 9.40 8.38 -6.42
CA GLN A 57 10.33 8.75 -5.36
C GLN A 57 10.45 10.28 -5.21
N ASP A 58 10.43 11.03 -6.31
CA ASP A 58 10.42 12.50 -6.28
C ASP A 58 9.16 13.05 -5.62
N VAL A 59 7.99 12.46 -5.88
CA VAL A 59 6.73 12.80 -5.19
C VAL A 59 6.86 12.58 -3.69
N ILE A 60 7.36 11.42 -3.25
CA ILE A 60 7.57 11.15 -1.82
C ILE A 60 8.54 12.15 -1.19
N ARG A 61 9.59 12.54 -1.90
CA ARG A 61 10.54 13.55 -1.43
C ARG A 61 9.84 14.89 -1.21
N GLN A 62 9.05 15.34 -2.17
CA GLN A 62 8.27 16.59 -2.05
C GLN A 62 7.29 16.54 -0.87
N LEU A 63 6.53 15.44 -0.72
CA LEU A 63 5.60 15.29 0.41
C LEU A 63 6.32 15.32 1.76
N ASN A 64 7.48 14.67 1.86
CA ASN A 64 8.29 14.68 3.07
C ASN A 64 8.90 16.06 3.35
N GLU A 65 9.26 16.84 2.33
CA GLU A 65 9.70 18.23 2.48
C GLU A 65 8.56 19.10 3.04
N GLU A 66 7.35 19.00 2.50
CA GLU A 66 6.17 19.70 3.02
C GLU A 66 5.86 19.32 4.48
N LEU A 67 5.91 18.02 4.80
CA LEU A 67 5.66 17.52 6.15
C LEU A 67 6.74 17.99 7.14
N LYS A 68 8.02 18.02 6.73
CA LYS A 68 9.10 18.61 7.54
C LYS A 68 8.84 20.08 7.84
N SER A 69 8.42 20.85 6.83
CA SER A 69 8.08 22.27 6.99
C SER A 69 6.92 22.49 7.95
N LYS A 70 5.99 21.53 8.06
CA LYS A 70 4.88 21.52 9.04
C LYS A 70 5.29 21.00 10.43
N GLY A 71 6.55 20.64 10.64
CA GLY A 71 7.05 20.14 11.94
C GLY A 71 6.84 18.64 12.18
N PHE A 72 6.48 17.86 11.15
CA PHE A 72 6.33 16.41 11.29
C PHE A 72 7.67 15.67 11.15
N ILE A 73 7.76 14.53 11.84
CA ILE A 73 8.83 13.55 11.62
C ILE A 73 8.52 12.79 10.33
N VAL A 74 9.52 12.68 9.44
CA VAL A 74 9.37 11.98 8.17
C VAL A 74 10.43 10.90 7.98
N LYS A 75 10.13 9.91 7.14
CA LYS A 75 11.03 8.80 6.80
C LYS A 75 11.28 8.75 5.30
N ALA A 76 12.54 8.79 4.90
CA ALA A 76 12.91 8.72 3.48
C ALA A 76 12.33 7.48 2.78
N GLY A 77 11.92 7.63 1.52
CA GLY A 77 11.38 6.56 0.68
C GLY A 77 9.93 6.14 0.98
N ARG A 78 9.29 6.72 2.00
CA ARG A 78 7.87 6.53 2.29
C ARG A 78 7.20 7.84 2.69
N ALA A 79 5.88 7.89 2.58
CA ALA A 79 5.06 8.99 3.09
C ALA A 79 3.78 8.43 3.76
N PRO A 80 3.09 9.19 4.62
CA PRO A 80 1.76 8.80 5.10
C PRO A 80 0.80 8.66 3.92
N ARG A 81 0.15 7.49 3.80
CA ARG A 81 -0.76 7.18 2.68
C ARG A 81 -1.91 8.18 2.61
N LYS A 82 -2.48 8.53 3.77
CA LYS A 82 -3.56 9.53 3.87
C LYS A 82 -3.12 10.89 3.29
N TYR A 83 -1.93 11.35 3.66
CA TYR A 83 -1.40 12.63 3.19
C TYR A 83 -1.12 12.63 1.68
N PHE A 84 -0.65 11.50 1.13
CA PHE A 84 -0.48 11.36 -0.32
C PHE A 84 -1.80 11.58 -1.07
N PHE A 85 -2.88 10.90 -0.69
CA PHE A 85 -4.18 11.05 -1.35
C PHE A 85 -4.75 12.46 -1.18
N GLU A 86 -4.75 12.99 0.05
CA GLU A 86 -5.17 14.37 0.34
C GLU A 86 -4.41 15.39 -0.51
N ARG A 87 -3.09 15.23 -0.63
CA ARG A 87 -2.25 16.20 -1.33
C ARG A 87 -2.32 16.11 -2.85
N THR A 88 -2.56 14.92 -3.38
CA THR A 88 -2.70 14.69 -4.83
C THR A 88 -4.11 14.91 -5.35
N GLY A 89 -5.11 15.00 -4.45
CA GLY A 89 -6.52 15.08 -4.84
C GLY A 89 -7.04 13.78 -5.48
N LEU A 90 -6.30 12.69 -5.31
CA LEU A 90 -6.72 11.36 -5.74
C LEU A 90 -7.53 10.72 -4.63
N GLU A 91 -8.54 9.95 -5.00
CA GLU A 91 -9.26 9.12 -4.05
C GLU A 91 -8.54 7.77 -3.89
N PRO A 92 -8.39 7.25 -2.67
CA PRO A 92 -7.95 5.89 -2.49
C PRO A 92 -8.95 4.96 -3.19
N GLU A 93 -8.48 4.03 -4.02
CA GLU A 93 -9.32 2.91 -4.41
C GLU A 93 -9.82 2.26 -3.12
N GLU A 94 -11.14 2.26 -2.93
CA GLU A 94 -11.75 1.40 -1.94
C GLU A 94 -11.41 -0.02 -2.37
N VAL A 95 -10.48 -0.64 -1.63
CA VAL A 95 -10.34 -2.09 -1.68
C VAL A 95 -11.64 -2.59 -1.08
N SER A 96 -12.64 -2.83 -1.93
CA SER A 96 -13.91 -3.40 -1.53
C SER A 96 -13.56 -4.65 -0.74
N HIS A 97 -13.90 -4.65 0.55
CA HIS A 97 -13.84 -5.84 1.38
C HIS A 97 -15.01 -6.72 0.94
N ALA A 98 -15.05 -7.12 -0.33
CA ALA A 98 -15.99 -8.09 -0.84
C ALA A 98 -15.88 -9.29 0.09
N GLU A 99 -17.02 -9.59 0.69
CA GLU A 99 -17.17 -10.32 1.92
C GLU A 99 -16.35 -11.59 1.90
N VAL A 100 -15.64 -11.82 2.99
CA VAL A 100 -15.22 -13.17 3.33
C VAL A 100 -16.50 -13.93 3.71
N LEU A 101 -17.22 -14.43 2.72
CA LEU A 101 -18.06 -15.63 2.83
C LEU A 101 -17.22 -16.86 2.47
#